data_AF-A0A7Y5GL75-F1
#
_entry.id   AF-A0A7Y5GL75-F1
#
_cell.length_a   1.000
_cell.length_b   1.000
_cell.length_c   1.000
_cell.angle_alpha   90.00
_cell.angle_beta   90.00
_cell.angle_gamma   90.00
#
_symmetry.space_group_name_H-M   'P 1'
#
loop_
_entity.id
_entity.type
_entity.pdbx_description
1 polymer ?
#
loop_
_entity_poly.entity_id
_entity_poly.type
_entity_poly.pdbx_seq_one_letter_code
_entity_poly.pdbx_strand_id
1 'polypeptide(L)'
;MKQRTAADLPLLIIAAYYLFAFVLVSINGIDIFPPCLWDSLLGVECPGCGITRAVIKLSMLNFKDASNANPLVFAVIPLIIFQILRWGFYRFRQD
;
A
#
# COMPACT_ATOMS: atom_id res chain seq x y z
N MET A 1 12.76 -13.40 -24.93
CA MET A 1 13.26 -12.80 -23.67
C MET A 1 13.71 -11.33 -23.77
N LYS A 2 13.38 -10.56 -24.84
CA LYS A 2 13.86 -9.17 -25.02
C LYS A 2 12.77 -8.09 -24.91
N GLN A 3 11.51 -8.47 -24.64
CA GLN A 3 10.36 -7.55 -24.62
C GLN A 3 9.87 -7.16 -23.21
N ARG A 4 10.34 -7.80 -22.12
CA ARG A 4 9.85 -7.49 -20.76
C ARG A 4 10.42 -6.18 -20.22
N THR A 5 11.71 -5.90 -20.45
CA THR A 5 12.45 -4.79 -19.84
C THR A 5 11.93 -3.37 -20.15
N ALA A 6 11.34 -3.12 -21.32
CA ALA A 6 10.87 -1.77 -21.69
C ALA A 6 9.50 -1.41 -21.07
N ALA A 7 8.62 -2.39 -20.90
CA ALA A 7 7.32 -2.19 -20.24
C ALA A 7 7.47 -2.17 -18.70
N ASP A 8 8.50 -2.83 -18.17
CA ASP A 8 8.77 -2.85 -16.73
C ASP A 8 9.35 -1.51 -16.23
N LEU A 9 10.04 -0.74 -17.07
CA LEU A 9 10.66 0.54 -16.68
C LEU A 9 9.66 1.57 -16.12
N PRO A 10 8.54 1.89 -16.79
CA PRO A 10 7.55 2.81 -16.22
C PRO A 10 6.91 2.26 -14.94
N LEU A 11 6.66 0.95 -14.85
CA LEU A 11 6.14 0.31 -13.64
C LEU A 11 7.09 0.44 -12.45
N LEU A 12 8.39 0.25 -12.69
CA LEU A 12 9.43 0.41 -11.66
C LEU A 12 9.52 1.85 -11.16
N ILE A 13 9.43 2.84 -12.06
CA ILE A 13 9.43 4.25 -11.70
C ILE A 13 8.21 4.60 -10.84
N ILE A 14 7.02 4.13 -11.24
CA ILE A 14 5.78 4.35 -10.49
C ILE A 14 5.88 3.70 -9.10
N ALA A 15 6.34 2.45 -9.02
CA ALA A 15 6.52 1.75 -7.76
C ALA A 15 7.54 2.46 -6.85
N ALA A 16 8.66 2.93 -7.40
CA ALA A 16 9.67 3.67 -6.67
C ALA A 16 9.14 5.00 -6.13
N TYR A 17 8.35 5.74 -6.93
CA TYR A 17 7.70 6.97 -6.49
C TYR A 17 6.72 6.73 -5.32
N TYR A 18 5.84 5.74 -5.43
CA TYR A 18 4.92 5.40 -4.34
C TYR A 18 5.64 4.92 -3.08
N LEU A 19 6.72 4.16 -3.22
CA LEU A 19 7.54 3.75 -2.10
C LEU A 19 8.22 4.95 -1.43
N PHE A 20 8.78 5.87 -2.22
CA PHE A 20 9.39 7.09 -1.71
C PHE A 20 8.38 7.97 -0.98
N ALA A 21 7.20 8.18 -1.57
CA ALA A 21 6.08 8.87 -0.94
C ALA A 21 5.67 8.21 0.39
N PHE A 22 5.57 6.88 0.42
CA PHE A 22 5.23 6.11 1.62
C PHE A 22 6.26 6.28 2.75
N VAL A 23 7.56 6.25 2.40
CA VAL A 23 8.63 6.44 3.39
C VAL A 23 8.63 7.88 3.92
N LEU A 24 8.48 8.87 3.05
CA LEU A 24 8.44 10.28 3.46
C LEU A 24 7.28 10.56 4.41
N VAL A 25 6.08 10.06 4.09
CA VAL A 25 4.93 10.26 4.97
C VAL A 25 5.14 9.51 6.27
N SER A 26 5.61 8.26 6.25
CA SER A 26 5.77 7.45 7.47
C SER A 26 6.81 8.00 8.45
N ILE A 27 7.88 8.63 7.95
CA ILE A 27 8.98 9.14 8.79
C ILE A 27 8.80 10.62 9.13
N ASN A 28 8.46 11.45 8.14
CA ASN A 28 8.45 12.91 8.27
C ASN A 28 7.04 13.51 8.29
N GLY A 29 5.99 12.70 8.08
CA GLY A 29 4.62 13.18 7.97
C GLY A 29 4.31 13.96 6.69
N ILE A 30 5.25 13.99 5.72
CA ILE A 30 5.08 14.73 4.46
C ILE A 30 4.30 13.87 3.48
N ASP A 31 3.07 14.30 3.16
CA ASP A 31 2.21 13.64 2.19
C ASP A 31 2.44 14.21 0.78
N ILE A 32 3.05 13.41 -0.09
CA ILE A 32 3.24 13.72 -1.52
C ILE A 32 2.44 12.76 -2.41
N PHE A 33 1.48 12.02 -1.86
CA PHE A 33 0.64 11.14 -2.65
C PHE A 33 -0.25 11.96 -3.59
N PRO A 34 -0.50 11.48 -4.82
CA PRO A 34 -1.42 12.15 -5.72
C PRO A 34 -2.82 12.21 -5.09
N PRO A 35 -3.53 13.35 -5.21
CA PRO A 35 -4.87 13.47 -4.66
C PRO A 35 -5.80 12.45 -5.34
N CYS A 36 -6.65 11.82 -4.53
CA CYS A 36 -7.60 10.83 -5.02
C CYS A 36 -8.66 11.53 -5.89
N LEU A 37 -8.79 11.11 -7.16
CA LEU A 37 -9.73 11.75 -8.10
C LEU A 37 -11.19 11.69 -7.63
N TRP A 38 -11.57 10.64 -6.88
CA TRP A 38 -12.92 10.49 -6.34
C TRP A 38 -13.20 11.46 -5.20
N ASP A 39 -12.23 11.65 -4.33
CA ASP A 39 -12.32 12.60 -3.23
C ASP A 39 -12.35 14.04 -3.78
N SER A 40 -11.49 14.33 -4.75
CA SER A 40 -11.38 15.67 -5.33
C SER A 40 -12.55 16.06 -6.25
N LEU A 41 -13.14 15.11 -6.99
CA LEU A 41 -14.22 15.39 -7.94
C LEU A 41 -15.62 15.16 -7.34
N LEU A 42 -15.77 14.12 -6.51
CA LEU A 42 -17.07 13.67 -6.01
C LEU A 42 -17.23 13.92 -4.50
N GLY A 43 -16.15 14.25 -3.78
CA GLY A 43 -16.17 14.36 -2.31
C GLY A 43 -16.40 13.03 -1.60
N VAL A 44 -16.18 11.91 -2.30
CA VAL A 44 -16.41 10.56 -1.76
C VAL A 44 -15.06 9.85 -1.63
N GLU A 45 -14.76 9.37 -0.43
CA GLU A 45 -13.58 8.55 -0.20
C GLU A 45 -13.71 7.21 -0.94
N CYS A 46 -12.79 6.94 -1.88
CA CYS A 46 -12.77 5.64 -2.55
C CYS A 46 -12.12 4.59 -1.63
N PRO A 47 -12.60 3.32 -1.66
CA PRO A 47 -12.09 2.29 -0.77
C PRO A 47 -10.60 2.00 -0.97
N GLY A 48 -10.06 2.25 -2.18
CA GLY A 48 -8.64 2.10 -2.49
C GLY A 48 -7.77 3.12 -1.74
N CYS A 49 -8.08 4.42 -1.89
CA CYS A 49 -7.37 5.51 -1.21
C CYS A 49 -7.50 5.37 0.34
N GLY A 50 -8.66 4.89 0.83
CA GLY A 50 -8.88 4.61 2.25
C GLY A 50 -7.98 3.52 2.82
N ILE A 51 -7.73 2.43 2.08
CA ILE A 51 -6.75 1.40 2.49
C ILE A 51 -5.34 1.99 2.58
N THR A 52 -4.91 2.76 1.57
CA THR A 52 -3.57 3.38 1.58
C THR A 52 -3.39 4.31 2.78
N ARG A 53 -4.37 5.18 3.08
CA ARG A 53 -4.36 6.03 4.28
C ARG A 53 -4.32 5.20 5.56
N ALA A 54 -5.12 4.14 5.65
CA ALA A 54 -5.14 3.27 6.83
C ALA A 54 -3.79 2.56 7.06
N VAL A 55 -3.13 2.11 5.98
CA VAL A 55 -1.79 1.50 6.05
C VAL A 55 -0.72 2.52 6.48
N ILE A 56 -0.77 3.75 5.97
CA ILE A 56 0.12 4.84 6.42
C ILE A 56 -0.09 5.16 7.90
N LYS A 57 -1.35 5.26 8.36
CA LYS A 57 -1.64 5.50 9.78
C LYS A 57 -1.19 4.33 10.66
N LEU A 58 -1.32 3.10 10.19
CA LEU A 58 -0.78 1.92 10.85
C LEU A 58 0.75 1.92 10.91
N SER A 59 1.45 2.34 9.86
CA SER A 59 2.92 2.41 9.86
C SER A 59 3.44 3.46 10.87
N MET A 60 2.63 4.49 11.13
CA MET A 60 2.86 5.49 12.19
C MET A 60 2.40 5.04 13.59
N LEU A 61 2.00 3.78 13.78
CA LEU A 61 1.43 3.25 15.03
C LEU A 61 0.16 3.98 15.51
N ASN A 62 -0.55 4.67 14.61
CA ASN A 62 -1.78 5.38 14.92
C ASN A 62 -3.01 4.51 14.56
N PHE A 63 -3.37 3.62 15.48
CA PHE A 63 -4.47 2.67 15.31
C PHE A 63 -5.85 3.33 15.19
N LYS A 64 -6.06 4.45 15.89
CA LYS A 64 -7.35 5.15 15.90
C LYS A 64 -7.65 5.79 14.54
N ASP A 65 -6.68 6.50 13.97
CA ASP A 65 -6.86 7.09 12.65
C ASP A 65 -6.90 6.01 11.56
N ALA A 66 -6.18 4.91 11.74
CA ALA A 66 -6.23 3.78 10.82
C ALA A 66 -7.62 3.12 10.78
N SER A 67 -8.27 2.92 11.92
CA SER A 67 -9.63 2.36 11.97
C SER A 67 -10.67 3.30 11.39
N ASN A 68 -10.48 4.62 11.56
CA ASN A 68 -11.35 5.63 10.98
C ASN A 68 -11.22 5.67 9.45
N ALA A 69 -10.00 5.51 8.92
CA ALA A 69 -9.74 5.52 7.48
C ALA A 69 -10.26 4.24 6.79
N ASN A 70 -9.94 3.06 7.33
CA ASN A 70 -10.53 1.81 6.86
C ASN A 70 -10.38 0.69 7.91
N PRO A 71 -11.46 0.28 8.60
CA PRO A 71 -11.37 -0.75 9.63
C PRO A 71 -11.01 -2.14 9.07
N LEU A 72 -11.22 -2.39 7.77
CA LEU A 72 -10.85 -3.66 7.13
C LEU A 72 -9.33 -3.88 7.11
N VAL A 73 -8.53 -2.82 7.25
CA VAL A 73 -7.06 -2.92 7.24
C VAL A 73 -6.54 -3.89 8.30
N PHE A 74 -7.23 -3.98 9.43
CA PHE A 74 -6.87 -4.86 10.55
C PHE A 74 -7.11 -6.34 10.25
N ALA A 75 -7.99 -6.66 9.31
CA ALA A 75 -8.20 -8.04 8.85
C ALA A 75 -7.32 -8.35 7.63
N VAL A 76 -7.23 -7.41 6.69
CA VAL A 76 -6.53 -7.59 5.41
C VAL A 76 -5.03 -7.75 5.60
N ILE A 77 -4.39 -6.90 6.41
CA ILE A 77 -2.93 -6.93 6.59
C ILE A 77 -2.46 -8.27 7.21
N PRO A 78 -3.02 -8.75 8.33
CA PRO A 78 -2.64 -10.05 8.87
C PRO A 78 -2.91 -11.21 7.93
N LEU A 79 -4.01 -11.17 7.17
CA LEU A 79 -4.35 -12.21 6.21
C LEU A 79 -3.34 -12.27 5.05
N ILE A 80 -2.93 -11.12 4.52
CA ILE A 80 -1.88 -11.05 3.49
C ILE A 80 -0.55 -11.59 4.03
N ILE A 81 -0.15 -11.17 5.24
CA ILE A 81 1.08 -11.67 5.89
C ILE A 81 1.02 -13.19 6.05
N PHE A 82 -0.10 -13.72 6.56
CA PHE A 82 -0.31 -15.16 6.71
C PHE A 82 -0.17 -15.90 5.38
N GLN A 83 -0.79 -15.40 4.32
CA GLN A 83 -0.71 -16.02 2.99
C GLN A 83 0.70 -16.00 2.41
N ILE A 84 1.45 -14.91 2.62
CA ILE A 84 2.85 -14.81 2.18
C ILE A 84 3.72 -15.81 2.96
N LEU A 85 3.59 -15.88 4.28
CA LEU A 85 4.32 -16.84 5.12
C LEU A 85 3.98 -18.27 4.76
N ARG A 86 2.69 -18.56 4.59
CA ARG A 86 2.18 -19.86 4.15
C ARG A 86 2.81 -20.23 2.80
N TRP A 87 2.73 -19.35 1.80
CA TRP A 87 3.30 -19.59 0.47
C TRP A 87 4.82 -19.80 0.52
N GLY A 88 5.55 -18.96 1.26
CA GLY A 88 6.99 -19.13 1.47
C GLY A 88 7.34 -20.47 2.11
N PHE A 89 6.54 -20.93 3.08
CA PHE A 89 6.70 -22.23 3.71
C PHE A 89 6.39 -23.40 2.76
N TYR A 90 5.37 -23.28 1.90
CA TYR A 90 5.10 -24.28 0.85
C TYR A 90 6.22 -24.34 -0.18
N ARG A 91 6.78 -23.18 -0.56
CA ARG A 91 7.92 -23.07 -1.47
C ARG A 91 9.15 -23.78 -0.88
N PHE A 92 9.49 -23.47 0.37
CA PHE A 92 10.60 -24.10 1.09
C PHE A 92 10.47 -25.61 1.31
N ARG A 93 9.25 -26.15 1.31
CA ARG A 93 8.99 -27.60 1.46
C ARG A 93 9.05 -28.35 0.12
N GLN A 94 9.03 -27.67 -1.02
CA GLN A 94 9.10 -28.29 -2.35
C GLN A 94 10.52 -28.35 -2.93
N ASP A 95 11.48 -27.69 -2.29
CA ASP A 95 12.92 -27.84 -2.57
C ASP A 95 13.51 -28.92 -1.66
#